data_AF-A0A2V9X2R4-F1
#
_entry.id   AF-A0A2V9X2R4-F1
#
_cell.length_a   1.000
_cell.length_b   1.000
_cell.length_c   1.000
_cell.angle_alpha   90.00
_cell.angle_beta   90.00
_cell.angle_gamma   90.00
#
_symmetry.space_group_name_H-M   'P 1'
#
loop_
_entity.id
_entity.type
_entity.pdbx_description
1 polymer ?
#
loop_
_entity_poly.entity_id
_entity_poly.type
_entity_poly.pdbx_seq_one_letter_code
_entity_poly.pdbx_strand_id
1 'polypeptide(L)'
;MVRVMFAIIGGLFSFLLASAAPRVEQNVAATATQYARARDYTNLERSCSKTTVQSSSGIDASLDTCGAYQVSVASLAWVFSGNLGQTPSNIVVNTGTDRVGAYSEIDFNYSQRGQRTGGIRVYQNGLTVLFKLAYLQAASNTAPFPTFTTYPRKLRHLAYEGTFGLFTFNSLASDSPWIFFDPSSSNTFVLSPASDFMVASTVQGTGGSIISGISSQITSLPAGFRHQTLLVMGKGINSTYQTWGQAMTKLQGKVRPANDADPSLKSLGYWTDHGAAYYYKFDSRKGSYEQTLLGVRDNFNQLGLKLGYMHLDSWFYPKGATAAWQNSAAGIYEYVAASALFPNGLKSFQQQLGIP
;
A
#
# COMPACT_ATOMS: atom_id res chain seq x y z
N MET A 1 -57.63 -12.64 -19.25
CA MET A 1 -58.41 -12.31 -20.46
C MET A 1 -57.86 -10.98 -21.00
N VAL A 2 -57.55 -10.73 -22.26
CA VAL A 2 -57.58 -11.44 -23.55
C VAL A 2 -56.72 -10.61 -24.53
N ARG A 3 -55.91 -11.31 -25.37
CA ARG A 3 -55.48 -11.07 -26.78
C ARG A 3 -54.98 -9.68 -27.23
N VAL A 4 -53.76 -9.54 -27.78
CA VAL A 4 -53.27 -9.92 -29.15
C VAL A 4 -53.93 -9.10 -30.27
N MET A 5 -53.14 -8.36 -31.06
CA MET A 5 -53.14 -8.50 -32.54
C MET A 5 -52.01 -7.74 -33.27
N PHE A 6 -51.38 -8.47 -34.19
CA PHE A 6 -50.58 -8.04 -35.33
C PHE A 6 -51.47 -7.45 -36.44
N ALA A 7 -50.91 -6.60 -37.31
CA ALA A 7 -51.37 -6.47 -38.70
C ALA A 7 -50.22 -6.10 -39.65
N ILE A 8 -50.05 -6.94 -40.66
CA ILE A 8 -49.37 -6.73 -41.95
C ILE A 8 -50.47 -6.45 -42.98
N ILE A 9 -50.19 -5.63 -44.01
CA ILE A 9 -50.66 -5.65 -45.43
C ILE A 9 -50.00 -4.40 -46.06
N GLY A 10 -49.33 -4.38 -47.22
CA GLY A 10 -49.42 -5.21 -48.42
C GLY A 10 -49.86 -4.32 -49.58
N GLY A 11 -49.04 -4.21 -50.64
CA GLY A 11 -49.36 -3.46 -51.86
C GLY A 11 -48.51 -3.89 -53.05
N LEU A 12 -49.12 -4.67 -53.95
CA LEU A 12 -48.61 -5.25 -55.20
C LEU A 12 -48.49 -4.21 -56.34
N PHE A 13 -47.63 -4.44 -57.35
CA PHE A 13 -48.03 -4.85 -58.73
C PHE A 13 -46.84 -5.08 -59.68
N SER A 14 -46.94 -6.18 -60.44
CA SER A 14 -46.09 -6.73 -61.52
C SER A 14 -46.23 -5.93 -62.86
N PHE A 15 -45.58 -6.16 -64.03
CA PHE A 15 -45.03 -7.34 -64.74
C PHE A 15 -44.10 -6.91 -65.92
N LEU A 16 -43.26 -7.87 -66.35
CA LEU A 16 -42.33 -8.04 -67.50
C LEU A 16 -42.41 -7.20 -68.81
N LEU A 17 -41.24 -6.98 -69.44
CA LEU A 17 -40.85 -7.58 -70.75
C LEU A 17 -39.34 -7.43 -71.05
N ALA A 18 -38.81 -8.42 -71.77
CA ALA A 18 -37.40 -8.75 -71.98
C ALA A 18 -36.75 -8.08 -73.21
N SER A 19 -35.42 -7.93 -73.19
CA SER A 19 -34.57 -7.96 -74.39
C SER A 19 -33.18 -8.54 -74.06
N ALA A 20 -32.55 -9.18 -75.05
CA ALA A 20 -31.51 -10.19 -74.91
C ALA A 20 -30.06 -9.70 -75.10
N ALA A 21 -29.14 -10.29 -74.30
CA ALA A 21 -27.70 -10.61 -74.53
C ALA A 21 -26.69 -9.45 -74.85
N PRO A 22 -25.37 -9.57 -74.52
CA PRO A 22 -24.60 -10.82 -74.32
C PRO A 22 -23.74 -10.91 -73.04
N ARG A 23 -23.28 -12.16 -72.80
CA ARG A 23 -22.22 -12.55 -71.86
C ARG A 23 -20.95 -11.72 -72.05
N VAL A 24 -20.36 -11.27 -70.95
CA VAL A 24 -18.91 -11.05 -70.83
C VAL A 24 -18.44 -11.77 -69.57
N GLU A 25 -17.97 -12.99 -69.77
CA GLU A 25 -17.13 -13.70 -68.81
C GLU A 25 -15.68 -13.26 -69.04
N GLN A 26 -14.99 -13.02 -67.94
CA GLN A 26 -13.52 -13.01 -67.79
C GLN A 26 -12.75 -11.79 -68.31
N ASN A 27 -12.34 -10.95 -67.34
CA ASN A 27 -10.95 -10.53 -67.22
C ASN A 27 -10.60 -10.32 -65.73
N VAL A 28 -10.58 -11.43 -64.99
CA VAL A 28 -10.03 -11.50 -63.61
C VAL A 28 -8.51 -11.61 -63.72
N ALA A 29 -7.86 -10.55 -64.17
CA ALA A 29 -6.38 -10.49 -64.21
C ALA A 29 -5.80 -9.10 -63.93
N ALA A 30 -6.61 -8.02 -63.91
CA ALA A 30 -6.12 -6.66 -63.69
C ALA A 30 -6.25 -6.15 -62.24
N THR A 31 -6.95 -6.86 -61.36
CA THR A 31 -7.12 -6.48 -59.94
C THR A 31 -6.15 -7.17 -58.99
N ALA A 32 -5.42 -8.21 -59.40
CA ALA A 32 -4.46 -8.90 -58.53
C ALA A 32 -3.19 -8.08 -58.26
N THR A 33 -2.76 -7.22 -59.19
CA THR A 33 -1.50 -6.47 -59.07
C THR A 33 -1.63 -5.17 -58.27
N GLN A 34 -2.85 -4.62 -58.14
CA GLN A 34 -3.09 -3.42 -57.32
C GLN A 34 -3.34 -3.76 -55.85
N TYR A 35 -3.82 -4.96 -55.55
CA TYR A 35 -3.93 -5.49 -54.18
C TYR A 35 -2.62 -6.13 -53.67
N ALA A 36 -1.69 -6.49 -54.55
CA ALA A 36 -0.37 -6.99 -54.17
C ALA A 36 0.56 -5.88 -53.62
N ARG A 37 0.33 -4.60 -53.96
CA ARG A 37 1.08 -3.47 -53.38
C ARG A 37 0.50 -2.93 -52.07
N ALA A 38 -0.62 -3.48 -51.59
CA ALA A 38 -1.23 -3.10 -50.31
C ALA A 38 -0.98 -4.15 -49.20
N ARG A 39 -0.28 -5.25 -49.49
CA ARG A 39 0.08 -6.30 -48.52
C ARG A 39 1.52 -6.21 -47.99
N ASP A 40 2.27 -5.19 -48.41
CA ASP A 40 3.58 -4.83 -47.87
C ASP A 40 3.53 -3.62 -46.92
N TYR A 41 2.37 -3.34 -46.29
CA TYR A 41 2.39 -2.74 -44.96
C TYR A 41 2.81 -3.82 -43.97
N THR A 42 4.10 -4.14 -44.07
CA THR A 42 4.92 -4.80 -43.08
C THR A 42 4.45 -4.40 -41.68
N ASN A 43 4.30 -5.41 -40.84
CA ASN A 43 4.35 -5.25 -39.39
C ASN A 43 5.56 -4.36 -39.08
N LEU A 44 5.33 -3.05 -38.92
CA LEU A 44 6.20 -2.21 -38.14
C LEU A 44 6.03 -2.71 -36.72
N GLU A 45 6.75 -3.79 -36.39
CA GLU A 45 6.99 -4.18 -35.01
C GLU A 45 7.47 -2.92 -34.31
N ARG A 46 6.64 -2.42 -33.40
CA ARG A 46 6.97 -1.24 -32.62
C ARG A 46 8.23 -1.58 -31.84
N SER A 47 9.38 -1.06 -32.29
CA SER A 47 10.65 -1.31 -31.64
C SER A 47 10.70 -0.52 -30.33
N CYS A 48 10.58 -1.24 -29.22
CA CYS A 48 10.65 -0.67 -27.89
C CYS A 48 12.14 -0.55 -27.50
N SER A 49 12.61 0.67 -27.25
CA SER A 49 13.97 0.91 -26.76
C SER A 49 13.98 0.86 -25.24
N LYS A 50 14.91 0.10 -24.65
CA LYS A 50 14.97 -0.17 -23.21
C LYS A 50 16.00 0.72 -22.53
N THR A 51 15.59 1.44 -21.49
CA THR A 51 16.48 2.14 -20.54
C THR A 51 16.64 1.28 -19.29
N THR A 52 17.86 1.16 -18.76
CA THR A 52 18.16 0.30 -17.61
C THR A 52 19.03 1.05 -16.59
N VAL A 53 18.80 0.77 -15.31
CA VAL A 53 19.67 1.14 -14.19
C VAL A 53 19.98 -0.10 -13.37
N GLN A 54 21.17 -0.13 -12.78
CA GLN A 54 21.63 -1.26 -11.98
C GLN A 54 22.04 -0.81 -10.59
N SER A 55 21.91 -1.71 -9.61
CA SER A 55 22.51 -1.53 -8.31
C SER A 55 23.72 -2.43 -8.12
N SER A 56 24.67 -1.96 -7.33
CA SER A 56 25.84 -2.75 -6.90
C SER A 56 25.45 -4.01 -6.11
N SER A 57 24.21 -4.05 -5.58
CA SER A 57 23.64 -5.19 -4.87
C SER A 57 22.97 -6.22 -5.80
N GLY A 58 22.95 -5.99 -7.12
CA GLY A 58 22.44 -6.94 -8.12
C GLY A 58 20.97 -6.77 -8.49
N ILE A 59 20.41 -5.56 -8.35
CA ILE A 59 19.10 -5.21 -8.92
C ILE A 59 19.30 -4.65 -10.32
N ASP A 60 18.58 -5.16 -11.30
CA ASP A 60 18.40 -4.53 -12.61
C ASP A 60 16.98 -3.98 -12.70
N ALA A 61 16.83 -2.67 -12.95
CA ALA A 61 15.54 -2.06 -13.21
C ALA A 61 15.51 -1.44 -14.60
N SER A 62 14.37 -1.53 -15.28
CA SER A 62 14.25 -1.03 -16.65
C SER A 62 12.86 -0.53 -16.98
N LEU A 63 12.81 0.37 -17.97
CA LEU A 63 11.60 0.89 -18.60
C LEU A 63 11.87 1.01 -20.11
N ASP A 64 10.94 0.56 -20.94
CA ASP A 64 11.00 0.76 -22.38
C ASP A 64 10.07 1.86 -22.89
N THR A 65 10.31 2.29 -24.14
CA THR A 65 9.50 3.31 -24.84
C THR A 65 8.07 2.85 -25.18
N CYS A 66 7.72 1.60 -24.88
CA CYS A 66 6.36 1.05 -24.98
C CYS A 66 5.65 0.99 -23.61
N GLY A 67 6.33 1.42 -22.54
CA GLY A 67 5.79 1.51 -21.19
C GLY A 67 5.92 0.22 -20.39
N ALA A 68 6.59 -0.83 -20.90
CA ALA A 68 6.87 -2.01 -20.09
C ALA A 68 8.03 -1.70 -19.14
N TYR A 69 7.86 -2.07 -17.87
CA TYR A 69 8.89 -1.88 -16.85
C TYR A 69 9.12 -3.18 -16.09
N GLN A 70 10.35 -3.35 -15.60
CA GLN A 70 10.80 -4.57 -14.95
C GLN A 70 11.81 -4.25 -13.85
N VAL A 71 11.75 -5.01 -12.76
CA VAL A 71 12.80 -5.14 -11.74
C VAL A 71 13.18 -6.61 -11.68
N SER A 72 14.46 -6.93 -11.81
CA SER A 72 14.97 -8.30 -11.68
C SER A 72 16.13 -8.39 -10.70
N VAL A 73 16.21 -9.51 -10.01
CA VAL A 73 17.30 -9.85 -9.10
C VAL A 73 17.76 -11.27 -9.44
N ALA A 74 18.85 -11.36 -10.20
CA ALA A 74 19.33 -12.64 -10.75
C ALA A 74 19.67 -13.66 -9.64
N SER A 75 20.25 -13.20 -8.52
CA SER A 75 20.60 -14.04 -7.37
C SER A 75 19.40 -14.70 -6.67
N LEU A 76 18.19 -14.17 -6.87
CA LEU A 76 16.94 -14.73 -6.36
C LEU A 76 16.12 -15.43 -7.45
N ALA A 77 16.56 -15.38 -8.71
CA ALA A 77 15.78 -15.77 -9.89
C ALA A 77 14.40 -15.09 -9.94
N TRP A 78 14.32 -13.83 -9.48
CA TRP A 78 13.06 -13.09 -9.34
C TRP A 78 12.93 -11.96 -10.34
N VAL A 79 11.72 -11.80 -10.86
CA VAL A 79 11.32 -10.75 -11.80
C VAL A 79 9.98 -10.19 -11.38
N PHE A 80 9.89 -8.87 -11.28
CA PHE A 80 8.67 -8.10 -11.10
C PHE A 80 8.48 -7.24 -12.34
N SER A 81 7.32 -7.28 -12.99
CA SER A 81 7.07 -6.47 -14.19
C SER A 81 5.62 -6.04 -14.33
N GLY A 82 5.44 -4.96 -15.09
CA GLY A 82 4.13 -4.42 -15.47
C GLY A 82 4.25 -3.54 -16.70
N ASN A 83 3.15 -2.87 -17.05
CA ASN A 83 3.11 -1.91 -18.15
C ASN A 83 2.32 -0.66 -17.73
N LEU A 84 2.79 0.53 -18.12
CA LEU A 84 2.11 1.81 -17.84
C LEU A 84 0.76 1.93 -18.59
N GLY A 85 0.54 1.09 -19.59
CA GLY A 85 -0.58 1.12 -20.53
C GLY A 85 -0.48 2.26 -21.55
N GLN A 86 0.64 2.98 -21.57
CA GLN A 86 0.88 4.23 -22.29
C GLN A 86 2.37 4.36 -22.62
N THR A 87 2.69 5.13 -23.66
CA THR A 87 4.08 5.47 -24.02
C THR A 87 4.63 6.49 -23.02
N PRO A 88 5.72 6.18 -22.29
CA PRO A 88 6.42 7.18 -21.51
C PRO A 88 7.22 8.13 -22.42
N SER A 89 7.56 9.29 -21.88
CA SER A 89 8.42 10.30 -22.51
C SER A 89 9.42 10.83 -21.48
N ASN A 90 10.46 11.54 -21.93
CA ASN A 90 11.49 12.11 -21.06
C ASN A 90 12.09 11.06 -20.10
N ILE A 91 12.38 9.87 -20.61
CA ILE A 91 13.02 8.80 -19.84
C ILE A 91 14.46 9.22 -19.61
N VAL A 92 14.83 9.47 -18.36
CA VAL A 92 16.16 9.92 -17.95
C VAL A 92 16.70 9.04 -16.85
N VAL A 93 18.01 8.81 -16.88
CA VAL A 93 18.73 8.11 -15.82
C VAL A 93 19.42 9.13 -14.93
N ASN A 94 19.14 9.07 -13.65
CA ASN A 94 19.74 9.90 -12.61
C ASN A 94 20.49 9.03 -11.60
N THR A 95 21.48 9.61 -10.94
CA THR A 95 22.12 9.03 -9.75
C THR A 95 22.09 10.05 -8.63
N GLY A 96 22.17 9.58 -7.39
CA GLY A 96 22.15 10.48 -6.24
C GLY A 96 22.34 9.73 -4.93
N THR A 97 22.10 10.44 -3.83
CA THR A 97 22.11 9.88 -2.48
C THR A 97 21.00 10.51 -1.67
N ASP A 98 20.30 9.70 -0.88
CA ASP A 98 19.40 10.16 0.17
C ASP A 98 19.69 9.44 1.49
N ARG A 99 18.79 9.55 2.47
CA ARG A 99 18.96 8.93 3.79
C ARG A 99 18.98 7.40 3.77
N VAL A 100 18.38 6.75 2.76
CA VAL A 100 18.45 5.31 2.57
C VAL A 100 19.82 4.92 2.04
N GLY A 101 20.32 5.66 1.04
CA GLY A 101 21.69 5.54 0.54
C GLY A 101 21.87 6.09 -0.87
N ALA A 102 23.01 5.76 -1.47
CA ALA A 102 23.27 6.04 -2.88
C ALA A 102 22.30 5.25 -3.77
N TYR A 103 21.89 5.83 -4.90
CA TYR A 103 20.92 5.22 -5.81
C TYR A 103 21.18 5.55 -7.28
N SER A 104 20.61 4.72 -8.15
CA SER A 104 20.36 5.03 -9.56
C SER A 104 18.85 5.01 -9.81
N GLU A 105 18.34 5.87 -10.68
CA GLU A 105 16.91 6.10 -10.85
C GLU A 105 16.57 6.31 -12.33
N ILE A 106 15.51 5.67 -12.81
CA ILE A 106 14.86 6.02 -14.07
C ILE A 106 13.69 6.94 -13.71
N ASP A 107 13.74 8.21 -14.10
CA ASP A 107 12.58 9.11 -14.05
C ASP A 107 11.97 9.25 -15.45
N PHE A 108 10.65 9.41 -15.51
CA PHE A 108 9.92 9.50 -16.78
C PHE A 108 8.60 10.24 -16.61
N ASN A 109 8.09 10.77 -17.71
CA ASN A 109 6.75 11.35 -17.81
C ASN A 109 5.81 10.38 -18.52
N TYR A 110 4.54 10.37 -18.13
CA TYR A 110 3.50 9.63 -18.83
C TYR A 110 2.14 10.27 -18.58
N SER A 111 1.18 10.04 -19.48
CA SER A 111 -0.18 10.57 -19.36
C SER A 111 -1.17 9.44 -19.17
N GLN A 112 -1.91 9.47 -18.06
CA GLN A 112 -2.94 8.48 -17.79
C GLN A 112 -4.13 9.18 -17.13
N ARG A 113 -5.06 9.66 -17.98
CA ARG A 113 -6.14 10.58 -17.61
C ARG A 113 -5.65 11.85 -16.89
N GLY A 114 -4.42 12.28 -17.20
CA GLY A 114 -3.73 13.40 -16.59
C GLY A 114 -2.21 13.21 -16.65
N GLN A 115 -1.45 14.31 -16.70
CA GLN A 115 0.01 14.27 -16.73
C GLN A 115 0.59 13.81 -15.40
N ARG A 116 1.54 12.88 -15.47
CA ARG A 116 2.20 12.27 -14.31
C ARG A 116 3.70 12.17 -14.54
N THR A 117 4.44 12.13 -13.45
CA THR A 117 5.82 11.63 -13.44
C THR A 117 5.89 10.33 -12.67
N GLY A 118 6.73 9.41 -13.15
CA GLY A 118 7.06 8.16 -12.50
C GLY A 118 8.55 8.06 -12.24
N GLY A 119 8.93 7.22 -11.29
CA GLY A 119 10.33 6.93 -11.01
C GLY A 119 10.52 5.49 -10.56
N ILE A 120 11.61 4.85 -11.01
CA ILE A 120 12.07 3.54 -10.52
C ILE A 120 13.49 3.73 -9.99
N ARG A 121 13.63 3.80 -8.68
CA ARG A 121 14.91 3.97 -7.98
C ARG A 121 15.42 2.64 -7.45
N VAL A 122 16.67 2.30 -7.77
CA VAL A 122 17.38 1.17 -7.17
C VAL A 122 18.46 1.69 -6.24
N TYR A 123 18.48 1.22 -4.99
CA TYR A 123 19.53 1.60 -4.04
C TYR A 123 20.76 0.73 -4.23
N GLN A 124 21.93 1.35 -4.11
CA GLN A 124 23.22 0.68 -4.32
C GLN A 124 23.53 -0.35 -3.22
N ASN A 125 23.02 -0.12 -2.01
CA ASN A 125 23.21 -0.97 -0.84
C ASN A 125 21.89 -1.67 -0.45
N GLY A 126 21.84 -2.99 -0.64
CA GLY A 126 20.66 -3.82 -0.39
C GLY A 126 19.73 -3.93 -1.59
N LEU A 127 18.87 -4.95 -1.57
CA LEU A 127 17.90 -5.21 -2.63
C LEU A 127 16.61 -4.38 -2.41
N THR A 128 16.73 -3.06 -2.44
CA THR A 128 15.63 -2.12 -2.21
C THR A 128 15.34 -1.29 -3.46
N VAL A 129 14.06 -1.22 -3.83
CA VAL A 129 13.54 -0.41 -4.93
C VAL A 129 12.46 0.52 -4.43
N LEU A 130 12.54 1.80 -4.81
CA LEU A 130 11.52 2.81 -4.53
C LEU A 130 10.84 3.23 -5.82
N PHE A 131 9.54 3.00 -5.91
CA PHE A 131 8.70 3.51 -6.97
C PHE A 131 8.15 4.87 -6.55
N LYS A 132 8.17 5.83 -7.48
CA LYS A 132 7.65 7.19 -7.27
C LYS A 132 6.54 7.46 -8.26
N LEU A 133 5.50 8.14 -7.80
CA LEU A 133 4.40 8.65 -8.59
C LEU A 133 4.14 10.09 -8.19
N ALA A 134 4.01 10.99 -9.16
CA ALA A 134 3.46 12.32 -8.91
C ALA A 134 2.45 12.73 -9.97
N TYR A 135 1.36 13.34 -9.52
CA TYR A 135 0.32 13.94 -10.35
C TYR A 135 0.69 15.39 -10.64
N LEU A 136 0.91 15.74 -11.90
CA LEU A 136 1.24 17.12 -12.30
C LEU A 136 0.00 18.01 -12.41
N GLN A 137 -1.17 17.38 -12.47
CA GLN A 137 -2.48 18.02 -12.49
C GLN A 137 -3.46 17.17 -11.69
N ALA A 138 -4.57 17.77 -11.26
CA ALA A 138 -5.65 16.99 -10.68
C ALA A 138 -6.19 15.98 -11.70
N ALA A 139 -6.37 14.73 -11.28
CA ALA A 139 -6.84 13.65 -12.14
C ALA A 139 -7.55 12.55 -11.34
N SER A 140 -8.26 11.66 -12.04
CA SER A 140 -8.88 10.49 -11.42
C SER A 140 -7.83 9.59 -10.77
N ASN A 141 -8.17 9.02 -9.61
CA ASN A 141 -7.37 8.00 -8.94
C ASN A 141 -7.51 6.65 -9.68
N THR A 142 -6.86 6.53 -10.83
CA THR A 142 -6.87 5.34 -11.67
C THR A 142 -5.47 4.99 -12.16
N ALA A 143 -5.26 3.71 -12.48
CA ALA A 143 -3.99 3.19 -12.99
C ALA A 143 -2.79 3.57 -12.10
N PRO A 144 -2.76 3.08 -10.85
CA PRO A 144 -1.68 3.37 -9.93
C PRO A 144 -0.37 2.70 -10.36
N PHE A 145 0.74 3.22 -9.84
CA PHE A 145 2.08 2.76 -10.15
C PHE A 145 2.87 2.56 -8.85
N PRO A 146 3.41 1.35 -8.60
CA PRO A 146 3.49 0.20 -9.51
C PRO A 146 2.22 -0.66 -9.55
N THR A 147 2.02 -1.32 -10.70
CA THR A 147 1.08 -2.43 -10.91
C THR A 147 1.82 -3.62 -11.51
N PHE A 148 2.10 -4.65 -10.72
CA PHE A 148 2.82 -5.84 -11.15
C PHE A 148 1.86 -6.91 -11.69
N THR A 149 2.01 -7.24 -12.97
CA THR A 149 1.32 -8.38 -13.60
C THR A 149 2.16 -9.66 -13.53
N THR A 150 3.48 -9.50 -13.46
CA THR A 150 4.45 -10.59 -13.24
C THR A 150 5.18 -10.34 -11.94
N TYR A 151 5.25 -11.36 -11.09
CA TYR A 151 6.06 -11.42 -9.88
C TYR A 151 6.21 -12.91 -9.48
N PRO A 152 7.15 -13.26 -8.60
CA PRO A 152 7.33 -14.65 -8.16
C PRO A 152 6.03 -15.25 -7.60
N ARG A 153 5.67 -16.44 -8.09
CA ARG A 153 4.39 -17.13 -7.76
C ARG A 153 4.62 -18.26 -6.75
N LYS A 154 3.51 -18.82 -6.25
CA LYS A 154 3.48 -19.95 -5.30
C LYS A 154 4.20 -19.65 -3.96
N LEU A 155 4.15 -18.40 -3.53
CA LEU A 155 4.71 -17.96 -2.25
C LEU A 155 3.66 -18.05 -1.13
N ARG A 156 4.13 -18.17 0.10
CA ARG A 156 3.33 -17.88 1.29
C ARG A 156 3.33 -16.38 1.53
N HIS A 157 2.33 -15.87 2.23
CA HIS A 157 2.23 -14.45 2.52
C HIS A 157 1.90 -14.20 3.99
N LEU A 158 2.27 -13.00 4.44
CA LEU A 158 1.99 -12.43 5.74
C LEU A 158 1.53 -10.98 5.52
N ALA A 159 0.44 -10.61 6.18
CA ALA A 159 -0.07 -9.24 6.27
C ALA A 159 -0.54 -8.96 7.71
N TYR A 160 -1.10 -7.77 7.94
CA TYR A 160 -1.65 -7.34 9.20
C TYR A 160 -3.07 -6.82 8.98
N GLU A 161 -4.02 -7.18 9.84
CA GLU A 161 -5.42 -6.78 9.67
C GLU A 161 -6.14 -6.56 11.01
N GLY A 162 -7.26 -5.84 10.93
CA GLY A 162 -8.13 -5.59 12.07
C GLY A 162 -7.57 -4.61 13.10
N THR A 163 -8.28 -4.49 14.21
CA THR A 163 -7.90 -3.62 15.33
C THR A 163 -6.55 -4.07 15.88
N PHE A 164 -5.62 -3.12 16.05
CA PHE A 164 -4.23 -3.35 16.47
C PHE A 164 -3.34 -4.05 15.45
N GLY A 165 -3.82 -4.31 14.23
CA GLY A 165 -3.02 -4.87 13.14
C GLY A 165 -2.45 -6.24 13.50
N LEU A 166 -3.32 -7.19 13.86
CA LEU A 166 -2.89 -8.57 14.13
C LEU A 166 -2.37 -9.21 12.83
N PHE A 167 -1.35 -10.05 12.95
CA PHE A 167 -0.81 -10.75 11.79
C PHE A 167 -1.82 -11.74 11.21
N THR A 168 -1.76 -11.95 9.90
CA THR A 168 -2.59 -12.90 9.17
C THR A 168 -1.82 -13.54 8.03
N PHE A 169 -2.07 -14.83 7.79
CA PHE A 169 -1.53 -15.62 6.68
C PHE A 169 -2.60 -15.98 5.64
N ASN A 170 -3.82 -15.49 5.85
CA ASN A 170 -5.00 -15.89 5.08
C ASN A 170 -5.54 -14.75 4.21
N SER A 171 -5.23 -13.50 4.57
CA SER A 171 -5.67 -12.33 3.86
C SER A 171 -4.49 -11.43 3.46
N LEU A 172 -4.76 -10.61 2.45
CA LEU A 172 -3.88 -9.56 1.98
C LEU A 172 -4.58 -8.22 2.20
N ALA A 173 -4.64 -7.79 3.47
CA ALA A 173 -5.31 -6.55 3.87
C ALA A 173 -4.69 -5.34 3.15
N SER A 174 -5.54 -4.45 2.65
CA SER A 174 -5.10 -3.47 1.67
C SER A 174 -4.25 -2.33 2.23
N ASP A 175 -4.38 -2.05 3.52
CA ASP A 175 -3.65 -1.05 4.29
C ASP A 175 -2.39 -1.63 4.97
N SER A 176 -2.07 -2.90 4.72
CA SER A 176 -0.90 -3.58 5.27
C SER A 176 0.29 -3.57 4.31
N PRO A 177 1.55 -3.59 4.80
CA PRO A 177 2.63 -4.14 4.00
C PRO A 177 2.32 -5.60 3.65
N TRP A 178 2.60 -6.00 2.42
CA TRP A 178 2.45 -7.39 1.98
C TRP A 178 3.82 -8.06 1.94
N ILE A 179 4.00 -9.09 2.76
CA ILE A 179 5.22 -9.87 2.82
C ILE A 179 4.95 -11.19 2.14
N PHE A 180 5.76 -11.54 1.14
CA PHE A 180 5.70 -12.84 0.48
C PHE A 180 7.03 -13.56 0.65
N PHE A 181 6.99 -14.86 0.89
CA PHE A 181 8.18 -15.67 1.09
C PHE A 181 8.03 -17.06 0.49
N ASP A 182 9.15 -17.56 -0.04
CA ASP A 182 9.26 -18.90 -0.56
C ASP A 182 9.58 -19.87 0.61
N PRO A 183 8.72 -20.86 0.88
CA PRO A 183 8.93 -21.79 2.00
C PRO A 183 10.17 -22.68 1.82
N SER A 184 10.70 -22.83 0.60
CA SER A 184 11.86 -23.68 0.31
C SER A 184 13.19 -22.92 0.39
N SER A 185 13.25 -21.70 -0.15
CA SER A 185 14.48 -20.91 -0.23
C SER A 185 14.59 -19.83 0.85
N SER A 186 13.47 -19.51 1.53
CA SER A 186 13.31 -18.33 2.38
C SER A 186 13.55 -16.99 1.65
N ASN A 187 13.61 -16.98 0.33
CA ASN A 187 13.62 -15.75 -0.44
C ASN A 187 12.32 -15.00 -0.12
N THR A 188 12.44 -13.73 0.24
CA THR A 188 11.35 -12.91 0.76
C THR A 188 11.30 -11.59 0.01
N PHE A 189 10.11 -11.09 -0.30
CA PHE A 189 9.92 -9.68 -0.64
C PHE A 189 8.84 -9.04 0.24
N VAL A 190 9.01 -7.75 0.50
CA VAL A 190 8.03 -6.87 1.15
C VAL A 190 7.65 -5.79 0.15
N LEU A 191 6.36 -5.66 -0.12
CA LEU A 191 5.79 -4.53 -0.85
C LEU A 191 4.96 -3.71 0.12
N SER A 192 5.24 -2.41 0.22
CA SER A 192 4.52 -1.53 1.14
C SER A 192 4.40 -0.12 0.59
N PRO A 193 3.39 0.67 1.01
CA PRO A 193 3.49 2.12 0.87
C PRO A 193 4.75 2.62 1.59
N ALA A 194 5.37 3.62 0.99
CA ALA A 194 6.52 4.34 1.54
C ALA A 194 6.16 5.79 1.92
N SER A 195 4.94 6.22 1.60
CA SER A 195 4.32 7.50 1.97
C SER A 195 2.80 7.34 2.03
N ASP A 196 2.10 8.36 2.52
CA ASP A 196 0.62 8.43 2.50
C ASP A 196 -0.08 7.26 3.23
N PHE A 197 0.53 6.75 4.29
CA PHE A 197 0.14 5.50 4.97
C PHE A 197 -1.36 5.41 5.31
N MET A 198 -1.99 6.54 5.66
CA MET A 198 -3.41 6.58 6.06
C MET A 198 -4.39 6.38 4.90
N VAL A 199 -3.93 6.56 3.65
CA VAL A 199 -4.78 6.49 2.45
C VAL A 199 -4.24 5.53 1.40
N ALA A 200 -3.02 5.03 1.59
CA ALA A 200 -2.42 4.03 0.72
C ALA A 200 -3.20 2.72 0.75
N SER A 201 -3.21 2.04 -0.40
CA SER A 201 -3.93 0.79 -0.58
C SER A 201 -3.20 -0.08 -1.60
N THR A 202 -2.86 -1.31 -1.20
CA THR A 202 -2.36 -2.36 -2.08
C THR A 202 -3.45 -3.41 -2.23
N VAL A 203 -3.83 -3.75 -3.46
CA VAL A 203 -4.92 -4.69 -3.75
C VAL A 203 -4.51 -5.71 -4.79
N GLN A 204 -5.19 -6.85 -4.79
CA GLN A 204 -5.01 -7.88 -5.79
C GLN A 204 -5.98 -7.60 -6.95
N GLY A 205 -5.44 -7.37 -8.13
CA GLY A 205 -6.21 -7.16 -9.35
C GLY A 205 -6.60 -8.47 -10.05
N THR A 206 -7.31 -8.33 -11.17
CA THR A 206 -7.62 -9.44 -12.07
C THR A 206 -6.34 -10.18 -12.50
N GLY A 207 -6.42 -11.50 -12.63
CA GLY A 207 -5.25 -12.34 -12.96
C GLY A 207 -4.21 -12.42 -11.84
N GLY A 208 -4.55 -11.97 -10.63
CA GLY A 208 -3.65 -11.94 -9.49
C GLY A 208 -2.50 -10.97 -9.69
N SER A 209 -2.74 -9.82 -10.32
CA SER A 209 -1.80 -8.69 -10.32
C SER A 209 -1.73 -8.05 -8.93
N ILE A 210 -0.61 -7.42 -8.59
CA ILE A 210 -0.48 -6.61 -7.38
C ILE A 210 -0.51 -5.14 -7.78
N ILE A 211 -1.48 -4.40 -7.25
CA ILE A 211 -1.74 -3.00 -7.57
C ILE A 211 -1.48 -2.19 -6.31
N SER A 212 -0.44 -1.34 -6.29
CA SER A 212 -0.10 -0.50 -5.14
C SER A 212 -0.33 0.97 -5.46
N GLY A 213 -1.13 1.66 -4.66
CA GLY A 213 -1.48 3.06 -4.86
C GLY A 213 -2.31 3.64 -3.72
N ILE A 214 -3.34 4.42 -4.06
CA ILE A 214 -4.23 5.08 -3.11
C ILE A 214 -5.61 4.43 -3.13
N SER A 215 -6.24 4.31 -1.95
CA SER A 215 -7.59 3.75 -1.77
C SER A 215 -8.57 4.28 -2.81
N SER A 216 -9.33 3.36 -3.42
CA SER A 216 -10.35 3.68 -4.43
C SER A 216 -11.54 4.48 -3.87
N GLN A 217 -11.65 4.59 -2.54
CA GLN A 217 -12.61 5.50 -1.90
C GLN A 217 -12.27 6.97 -2.19
N ILE A 218 -11.00 7.27 -2.47
CA ILE A 218 -10.56 8.57 -2.97
C ILE A 218 -10.62 8.51 -4.50
N THR A 219 -11.59 9.20 -5.09
CA THR A 219 -11.87 9.10 -6.54
C THR A 219 -11.00 10.02 -7.40
N SER A 220 -10.40 11.06 -6.81
CA SER A 220 -9.52 12.01 -7.49
C SER A 220 -8.34 12.41 -6.61
N LEU A 221 -7.20 12.70 -7.24
CA LEU A 221 -5.99 13.14 -6.58
C LEU A 221 -5.62 14.55 -7.07
N PRO A 222 -5.20 15.47 -6.19
CA PRO A 222 -4.92 16.84 -6.57
C PRO A 222 -3.61 16.98 -7.36
N ALA A 223 -3.46 18.11 -8.04
CA ALA A 223 -2.18 18.50 -8.63
C ALA A 223 -1.11 18.59 -7.53
N GLY A 224 0.09 18.10 -7.83
CA GLY A 224 1.19 18.05 -6.87
C GLY A 224 1.13 16.87 -5.90
N PHE A 225 0.09 16.01 -5.93
CA PHE A 225 0.06 14.80 -5.12
C PHE A 225 1.23 13.87 -5.48
N ARG A 226 1.90 13.32 -4.47
CA ARG A 226 3.05 12.42 -4.64
C ARG A 226 2.84 11.19 -3.78
N HIS A 227 3.13 10.03 -4.34
CA HIS A 227 3.08 8.75 -3.63
C HIS A 227 4.35 7.94 -3.91
N GLN A 228 4.73 7.12 -2.93
CA GLN A 228 5.89 6.26 -3.01
C GLN A 228 5.53 4.85 -2.53
N THR A 229 6.04 3.86 -3.23
CA THR A 229 5.92 2.43 -2.88
C THR A 229 7.30 1.82 -2.77
N LEU A 230 7.54 1.05 -1.70
CA LEU A 230 8.79 0.36 -1.46
C LEU A 230 8.66 -1.13 -1.79
N LEU A 231 9.58 -1.65 -2.59
CA LEU A 231 9.79 -3.09 -2.80
C LEU A 231 11.16 -3.46 -2.23
N VAL A 232 11.18 -4.30 -1.21
CA VAL A 232 12.41 -4.81 -0.58
C VAL A 232 12.46 -6.31 -0.79
N MET A 233 13.58 -6.82 -1.28
CA MET A 233 13.79 -8.24 -1.52
C MET A 233 14.97 -8.73 -0.68
N GLY A 234 15.08 -10.05 -0.49
CA GLY A 234 16.19 -10.61 0.25
C GLY A 234 16.10 -12.11 0.43
N LYS A 235 17.14 -12.67 1.02
CA LYS A 235 17.18 -14.05 1.49
C LYS A 235 17.01 -14.06 3.01
N GLY A 236 16.01 -14.79 3.49
CA GLY A 236 15.62 -14.85 4.89
C GLY A 236 14.48 -13.87 5.22
N ILE A 237 13.46 -14.35 5.93
CA ILE A 237 12.28 -13.55 6.28
C ILE A 237 12.68 -12.38 7.20
N ASN A 238 13.35 -12.67 8.32
CA ASN A 238 13.72 -11.67 9.33
C ASN A 238 14.71 -10.62 8.80
N SER A 239 15.72 -11.05 8.03
CA SER A 239 16.70 -10.14 7.42
C SER A 239 16.05 -9.19 6.42
N THR A 240 15.10 -9.68 5.62
CA THR A 240 14.34 -8.86 4.66
C THR A 240 13.43 -7.88 5.39
N TYR A 241 12.77 -8.33 6.47
CA TYR A 241 11.94 -7.48 7.33
C TYR A 241 12.75 -6.37 7.99
N GLN A 242 13.96 -6.68 8.49
CA GLN A 242 14.87 -5.70 9.07
C GLN A 242 15.35 -4.69 8.02
N THR A 243 15.70 -5.15 6.83
CA THR A 243 16.10 -4.28 5.70
C THR A 243 14.96 -3.33 5.33
N TRP A 244 13.74 -3.84 5.22
CA TRP A 244 12.54 -3.04 4.96
C TRP A 244 12.31 -1.98 6.04
N GLY A 245 12.32 -2.37 7.31
CA GLY A 245 12.12 -1.44 8.42
C GLY A 245 13.24 -0.38 8.52
N GLN A 246 14.48 -0.73 8.17
CA GLN A 246 15.59 0.23 8.11
C GLN A 246 15.44 1.21 6.93
N ALA A 247 15.13 0.71 5.73
CA ALA A 247 14.88 1.55 4.57
C ALA A 247 13.73 2.53 4.82
N MET A 248 12.61 2.06 5.37
CA MET A 248 11.45 2.89 5.70
C MET A 248 11.79 3.97 6.73
N THR A 249 12.44 3.60 7.85
CA THR A 249 12.81 4.57 8.89
C THR A 249 13.82 5.60 8.37
N LYS A 250 14.82 5.18 7.61
CA LYS A 250 15.78 6.08 6.95
C LYS A 250 15.09 7.04 5.98
N LEU A 251 14.24 6.53 5.10
CA LEU A 251 13.50 7.33 4.12
C LEU A 251 12.68 8.43 4.80
N GLN A 252 12.05 8.10 5.93
CA GLN A 252 11.23 9.01 6.73
C GLN A 252 12.05 9.89 7.69
N GLY A 253 13.38 9.81 7.67
CA GLY A 253 14.25 10.55 8.58
C GLY A 253 14.02 10.22 10.06
N LYS A 254 13.50 9.02 10.36
CA LYS A 254 13.24 8.56 11.72
C LYS A 254 14.53 8.02 12.33
N VAL A 255 14.87 8.52 13.50
CA VAL A 255 15.91 7.97 14.36
C VAL A 255 15.24 6.96 15.29
N ARG A 256 15.70 5.72 15.28
CA ARG A 256 15.24 4.74 16.27
C ARG A 256 15.78 5.16 17.64
N PRO A 257 14.93 5.26 18.67
CA PRO A 257 15.40 5.54 20.01
C PRO A 257 16.33 4.41 20.48
N ALA A 258 17.23 4.74 21.41
CA ALA A 258 17.96 3.72 22.16
C ALA A 258 16.99 2.86 22.97
N ASN A 259 17.39 1.62 23.30
CA ASN A 259 16.57 0.69 24.08
C ASN A 259 16.28 1.17 25.51
N ASP A 260 16.81 2.32 25.91
CA ASP A 260 16.62 2.96 27.21
C ASP A 260 16.24 4.45 27.10
N ALA A 261 15.78 4.89 25.93
CA ALA A 261 15.52 6.30 25.63
C ALA A 261 14.41 6.92 26.49
N ASP A 262 13.48 6.12 27.00
CA ASP A 262 12.39 6.58 27.86
C ASP A 262 12.03 5.54 28.94
N PRO A 263 11.30 5.94 30.01
CA PRO A 263 10.94 5.04 31.10
C PRO A 263 10.25 3.74 30.67
N SER A 264 9.47 3.76 29.58
CA SER A 264 8.78 2.58 29.06
C SER A 264 9.71 1.52 28.47
N LEU A 265 10.90 1.93 28.03
CA LEU A 265 11.91 1.03 27.45
C LEU A 265 12.92 0.51 28.47
N LYS A 266 13.24 1.28 29.52
CA LYS A 266 14.28 0.91 30.51
C LYS A 266 13.79 0.43 31.87
N SER A 267 12.51 0.61 32.18
CA SER A 267 11.96 0.30 33.50
C SER A 267 10.76 -0.63 33.42
N LEU A 268 10.53 -1.39 34.49
CA LEU A 268 9.28 -2.12 34.68
C LEU A 268 8.14 -1.11 34.87
N GLY A 269 7.10 -1.21 34.05
CA GLY A 269 5.89 -0.39 34.17
C GLY A 269 4.67 -1.19 34.55
N TYR A 270 3.63 -0.49 35.02
CA TYR A 270 2.31 -1.07 35.25
C TYR A 270 1.28 -0.43 34.32
N TRP A 271 0.56 -1.23 33.54
CA TRP A 271 -0.44 -0.76 32.57
C TRP A 271 -1.84 -1.18 33.02
N THR A 272 -2.82 -0.26 32.86
CA THR A 272 -4.24 -0.48 33.22
C THR A 272 -5.14 -0.64 31.98
N ASP A 273 -4.57 -1.12 30.88
CA ASP A 273 -5.17 -1.29 29.55
C ASP A 273 -6.10 -2.49 29.43
N HIS A 274 -6.72 -2.62 28.25
CA HIS A 274 -7.74 -3.61 27.98
C HIS A 274 -7.24 -5.04 28.27
N GLY A 275 -7.79 -5.66 29.32
CA GLY A 275 -7.37 -6.98 29.80
C GLY A 275 -6.57 -6.96 31.11
N ALA A 276 -6.11 -5.79 31.57
CA ALA A 276 -5.45 -5.61 32.86
C ALA A 276 -6.42 -5.72 34.05
N ALA A 277 -5.88 -6.03 35.23
CA ALA A 277 -6.66 -6.27 36.46
C ALA A 277 -7.53 -5.07 36.88
N TYR A 278 -7.08 -3.85 36.59
CA TYR A 278 -7.77 -2.60 36.93
C TYR A 278 -8.29 -1.84 35.71
N TYR A 279 -8.52 -2.53 34.59
CA TYR A 279 -9.24 -1.98 33.45
C TYR A 279 -10.72 -1.82 33.80
N TYR A 280 -11.19 -0.58 33.93
CA TYR A 280 -12.57 -0.27 34.36
C TYR A 280 -13.00 -0.96 35.66
N LYS A 281 -12.03 -1.27 36.52
CA LYS A 281 -12.25 -1.90 37.81
C LYS A 281 -11.31 -1.32 38.85
N PHE A 282 -11.81 -1.01 40.03
CA PHE A 282 -11.01 -0.66 41.20
C PHE A 282 -11.41 -1.52 42.40
N ASP A 283 -10.56 -1.56 43.43
CA ASP A 283 -10.90 -2.24 44.67
C ASP A 283 -11.80 -1.33 45.51
N SER A 284 -13.08 -1.67 45.63
CA SER A 284 -14.04 -0.91 46.42
C SER A 284 -13.66 -0.80 47.89
N ARG A 285 -12.86 -1.73 48.43
CA ARG A 285 -12.34 -1.68 49.81
C ARG A 285 -11.27 -0.61 49.99
N LYS A 286 -10.61 -0.18 48.91
CA LYS A 286 -9.67 0.96 48.88
C LYS A 286 -10.40 2.29 48.68
N GLY A 287 -11.68 2.27 48.31
CA GLY A 287 -12.53 3.45 48.18
C GLY A 287 -12.44 4.19 46.86
N SER A 288 -11.33 4.13 46.13
CA SER A 288 -11.18 4.80 44.83
C SER A 288 -10.15 4.12 43.92
N TYR A 289 -10.11 4.52 42.64
CA TYR A 289 -9.01 4.14 41.73
C TYR A 289 -7.68 4.67 42.20
N GLU A 290 -7.62 5.94 42.60
CA GLU A 290 -6.39 6.57 43.12
C GLU A 290 -5.75 5.70 44.22
N GLN A 291 -6.54 5.30 45.22
CA GLN A 291 -6.06 4.47 46.32
C GLN A 291 -5.77 3.02 45.93
N THR A 292 -6.51 2.49 44.94
CA THR A 292 -6.23 1.17 44.37
C THR A 292 -4.85 1.15 43.71
N LEU A 293 -4.55 2.14 42.88
CA LEU A 293 -3.30 2.23 42.12
C LEU A 293 -2.10 2.57 43.00
N LEU A 294 -2.25 3.44 44.02
CA LEU A 294 -1.23 3.62 45.05
C LEU A 294 -0.95 2.31 45.78
N GLY A 295 -1.99 1.52 46.07
CA GLY A 295 -1.86 0.18 46.64
C GLY A 295 -1.10 -0.80 45.74
N VAL A 296 -1.25 -0.70 44.41
CA VAL A 296 -0.44 -1.48 43.46
C VAL A 296 1.03 -1.13 43.60
N ARG A 297 1.38 0.15 43.56
CA ARG A 297 2.75 0.61 43.76
C ARG A 297 3.33 0.11 45.09
N ASP A 298 2.57 0.25 46.17
CA ASP A 298 3.03 -0.15 47.51
C ASP A 298 3.27 -1.66 47.61
N ASN A 299 2.41 -2.47 46.98
CA ASN A 299 2.60 -3.91 46.90
C ASN A 299 3.88 -4.27 46.12
N PHE A 300 4.10 -3.66 44.94
CA PHE A 300 5.34 -3.84 44.18
C PHE A 300 6.57 -3.48 45.02
N ASN A 301 6.54 -2.36 45.75
CA ASN A 301 7.61 -1.96 46.66
C ASN A 301 7.85 -3.00 47.77
N GLN A 302 6.79 -3.55 48.38
CA GLN A 302 6.89 -4.59 49.41
C GLN A 302 7.52 -5.88 48.87
N LEU A 303 7.28 -6.20 47.59
CA LEU A 303 7.90 -7.33 46.89
C LEU A 303 9.34 -7.04 46.43
N GLY A 304 9.88 -5.84 46.70
CA GLY A 304 11.21 -5.44 46.25
C GLY A 304 11.30 -5.10 44.76
N LEU A 305 10.16 -4.91 44.08
CA LEU A 305 10.08 -4.56 42.67
C LEU A 305 9.78 -3.07 42.50
N LYS A 306 10.73 -2.31 41.95
CA LYS A 306 10.53 -0.88 41.70
C LYS A 306 9.87 -0.66 40.34
N LEU A 307 8.66 -0.11 40.35
CA LEU A 307 8.04 0.42 39.15
C LEU A 307 8.76 1.71 38.73
N GLY A 308 9.00 1.89 37.44
CA GLY A 308 9.57 3.12 36.88
C GLY A 308 8.53 4.06 36.26
N TYR A 309 7.32 3.57 36.00
CA TYR A 309 6.19 4.37 35.50
C TYR A 309 4.86 3.61 35.67
N MET A 310 3.74 4.32 35.57
CA MET A 310 2.40 3.72 35.51
C MET A 310 1.58 4.33 34.38
N HIS A 311 1.08 3.50 33.47
CA HIS A 311 0.21 3.92 32.39
C HIS A 311 -1.27 3.84 32.81
N LEU A 312 -2.03 4.89 32.52
CA LEU A 312 -3.48 4.94 32.70
C LEU A 312 -4.17 4.80 31.35
N ASP A 313 -4.83 3.67 31.12
CA ASP A 313 -5.65 3.46 29.92
C ASP A 313 -7.15 3.43 30.27
N SER A 314 -8.03 3.35 29.28
CA SER A 314 -8.81 4.51 28.86
C SER A 314 -10.01 4.90 29.74
N TRP A 315 -9.95 4.79 31.06
CA TRP A 315 -11.06 5.08 31.98
C TRP A 315 -10.87 6.36 32.81
N PHE A 316 -9.68 6.98 32.79
CA PHE A 316 -9.36 8.12 33.67
C PHE A 316 -10.04 9.45 33.29
N TYR A 317 -10.75 9.52 32.17
CA TYR A 317 -11.36 10.73 31.62
C TYR A 317 -12.84 10.53 31.25
N PRO A 318 -13.63 11.63 31.23
CA PRO A 318 -15.02 11.60 30.76
C PRO A 318 -15.17 11.17 29.29
N LYS A 319 -16.23 10.42 29.01
CA LYS A 319 -16.59 9.88 27.70
C LYS A 319 -18.02 10.22 27.31
N GLY A 320 -18.25 10.36 26.01
CA GLY A 320 -19.56 10.54 25.41
C GLY A 320 -20.30 11.80 25.84
N ALA A 321 -21.50 12.01 25.29
CA ALA A 321 -22.28 13.22 25.51
C ALA A 321 -22.71 13.43 26.98
N THR A 322 -22.67 12.39 27.81
CA THR A 322 -23.03 12.45 29.23
C THR A 322 -21.82 12.65 30.16
N ALA A 323 -20.61 12.81 29.61
CA ALA A 323 -19.37 12.95 30.38
C ALA A 323 -19.15 11.83 31.42
N ALA A 324 -19.54 10.60 31.06
CA ALA A 324 -19.45 9.42 31.92
C ALA A 324 -18.06 8.78 31.80
N TRP A 325 -17.49 8.26 32.88
CA TRP A 325 -16.15 7.62 32.82
C TRP A 325 -16.21 6.11 32.52
N GLN A 326 -17.38 5.48 32.63
CA GLN A 326 -17.56 4.03 32.57
C GLN A 326 -17.28 3.41 31.19
N ASN A 327 -17.13 2.09 31.18
CA ASN A 327 -16.84 1.34 29.96
C ASN A 327 -18.02 1.47 28.99
N SER A 328 -17.78 2.13 27.87
CA SER A 328 -18.77 2.37 26.83
C SER A 328 -18.09 2.48 25.47
N ALA A 329 -18.89 2.40 24.39
CA ALA A 329 -18.42 2.65 23.03
C ALA A 329 -18.18 4.15 22.74
N ALA A 330 -18.39 5.03 23.72
CA ALA A 330 -18.23 6.45 23.52
C ALA A 330 -16.73 6.85 23.50
N GLY A 331 -16.40 7.79 22.61
CA GLY A 331 -15.07 8.42 22.58
C GLY A 331 -14.84 9.36 23.76
N ILE A 332 -13.62 9.93 23.82
CA ILE A 332 -13.26 10.99 24.76
C ILE A 332 -14.28 12.14 24.63
N TYR A 333 -14.85 12.58 25.75
CA TYR A 333 -15.63 13.81 25.83
C TYR A 333 -14.70 15.00 26.10
N GLU A 334 -13.89 14.89 27.16
CA GLU A 334 -12.91 15.89 27.55
C GLU A 334 -11.68 15.18 28.10
N TYR A 335 -10.47 15.61 27.71
CA TYR A 335 -9.22 14.98 28.13
C TYR A 335 -8.72 15.55 29.46
N VAL A 336 -9.55 15.41 30.49
CA VAL A 336 -9.29 15.81 31.87
C VAL A 336 -9.51 14.64 32.81
N ALA A 337 -8.90 14.66 33.98
CA ALA A 337 -9.12 13.66 35.00
C ALA A 337 -10.59 13.67 35.44
N ALA A 338 -11.28 12.53 35.31
CA ALA A 338 -12.62 12.41 35.85
C ALA A 338 -12.57 12.55 37.38
N SER A 339 -13.23 13.57 37.92
CA SER A 339 -13.20 13.89 39.36
C SER A 339 -13.71 12.76 40.26
N ALA A 340 -14.61 11.92 39.74
CA ALA A 340 -15.09 10.72 40.42
C ALA A 340 -13.99 9.67 40.66
N LEU A 341 -12.91 9.71 39.86
CA LEU A 341 -11.81 8.75 39.91
C LEU A 341 -10.56 9.35 40.56
N PHE A 342 -10.30 10.62 40.25
CA PHE A 342 -9.17 11.41 40.69
C PHE A 342 -9.67 12.76 41.22
N PRO A 343 -10.21 12.83 42.45
CA PRO A 343 -10.83 14.04 42.98
C PRO A 343 -9.85 15.22 43.08
N ASN A 344 -8.57 14.93 43.25
CA ASN A 344 -7.49 15.93 43.30
C ASN A 344 -6.72 16.06 41.97
N GLY A 345 -7.22 15.43 40.90
CA GLY A 345 -6.62 15.41 39.57
C GLY A 345 -5.34 14.57 39.45
N LEU A 346 -4.92 14.35 38.20
CA LEU A 346 -3.76 13.50 37.88
C LEU A 346 -2.43 14.05 38.42
N LYS A 347 -2.28 15.37 38.55
CA LYS A 347 -1.05 15.96 39.11
C LYS A 347 -0.84 15.54 40.57
N SER A 348 -1.89 15.60 41.40
CA SER A 348 -1.82 15.15 42.79
C SER A 348 -1.55 13.65 42.86
N PHE A 349 -2.24 12.86 42.04
CA PHE A 349 -2.01 11.42 41.96
C PHE A 349 -0.57 11.08 41.57
N GLN A 350 -0.02 11.72 40.53
CA GLN A 350 1.35 11.49 40.05
C GLN A 350 2.39 11.88 41.12
N GLN A 351 2.17 12.99 41.83
CA GLN A 351 3.01 13.39 42.97
C GLN A 351 2.99 12.35 44.09
N GLN A 352 1.79 11.84 44.43
CA GLN A 352 1.66 10.78 45.42
C GLN A 352 2.33 9.50 44.95
N LEU A 353 2.14 9.11 43.68
CA LEU A 353 2.68 7.90 43.08
C LEU A 353 4.21 7.90 43.07
N GLY A 354 4.83 9.05 42.79
CA GLY A 354 6.28 9.24 42.84
C GLY A 354 7.03 8.74 41.60
N ILE A 355 6.31 8.38 40.55
CA ILE A 355 6.82 7.95 39.24
C ILE A 355 5.97 8.58 38.12
N PRO A 356 6.50 8.68 36.89
CA PRO A 356 5.74 9.14 35.72
C PRO A 356 4.44 8.38 35.47
#